data_AF-A0A8X6IEJ8-F1
#
_entry.id   AF-A0A8X6IEJ8-F1
#
_cell.length_a   1.000
_cell.length_b   1.000
_cell.length_c   1.000
_cell.angle_alpha   90.00
_cell.angle_beta   90.00
_cell.angle_gamma   90.00
#
_symmetry.space_group_name_H-M   'P 1'
#
loop_
_entity.id
_entity.type
_entity.pdbx_description
1 polymer ?
#
loop_
_entity_poly.entity_id
_entity_poly.type
_entity_poly.pdbx_seq_one_letter_code
_entity_poly.pdbx_strand_id
1 'polypeptide(L)'
;MDDEALAFAKDLMQYCFKEFLVADLDLGTIESRDLPPSPFTSTMGRAVILYSRQIYKYLCFSAAIYMEHIRRDANEFGQFAQIIADALIEDNPFLELTALCSFIVNMCLLMHRTGDETLALKGCYAIATVYPKLKTSFYFEGGWENYHIFCSVHIFSLKTQGIVELEYYKI
;
A
#
# COMPACT_ATOMS: atom_id res chain seq x y z
N MET A 1 -14.15 5.83 9.56
CA MET A 1 -13.12 5.10 8.80
C MET A 1 -13.85 4.26 7.77
N ASP A 2 -13.29 4.01 6.60
CA ASP A 2 -13.97 3.22 5.58
C ASP A 2 -13.67 1.73 5.78
N ASP A 3 -14.69 0.94 6.14
CA ASP A 3 -14.54 -0.47 6.51
C ASP A 3 -14.15 -1.35 5.33
N GLU A 4 -14.61 -1.03 4.12
CA GLU A 4 -14.22 -1.73 2.89
C GLU A 4 -12.76 -1.45 2.56
N ALA A 5 -12.33 -0.20 2.67
CA ALA A 5 -10.93 0.17 2.48
C ALA A 5 -10.01 -0.46 3.54
N LEU A 6 -10.49 -0.60 4.78
CA LEU A 6 -9.76 -1.27 5.84
C LEU A 6 -9.63 -2.78 5.55
N ALA A 7 -10.69 -3.44 5.09
CA ALA A 7 -10.65 -4.83 4.66
C ALA A 7 -9.62 -5.03 3.53
N PHE A 8 -9.67 -4.19 2.49
CA PHE A 8 -8.69 -4.17 1.40
C PHE A 8 -7.25 -3.99 1.92
N ALA A 9 -7.02 -2.99 2.77
CA ALA A 9 -5.68 -2.64 3.25
C ALA A 9 -5.04 -3.75 4.10
N LYS A 10 -5.84 -4.51 4.85
CA LYS A 10 -5.37 -5.67 5.61
C LYS A 10 -4.83 -6.76 4.68
N ASP A 11 -5.66 -7.20 3.73
CA ASP A 11 -5.28 -8.29 2.82
C ASP A 11 -4.10 -7.89 1.94
N LEU A 12 -4.06 -6.63 1.50
CA LEU A 12 -2.92 -6.07 0.78
C LEU A 12 -1.65 -6.12 1.62
N MET A 13 -1.69 -5.65 2.87
CA MET A 13 -0.51 -5.61 3.74
C MET A 13 0.00 -7.02 4.02
N GLN A 14 -0.89 -7.97 4.32
CA GLN A 14 -0.53 -9.38 4.51
C GLN A 14 0.11 -9.98 3.26
N TYR A 15 -0.49 -9.74 2.09
CA TYR A 15 0.05 -10.21 0.81
C TYR A 15 1.46 -9.66 0.56
N CYS A 16 1.65 -8.35 0.71
CA CYS A 16 2.95 -7.73 0.48
C CYS A 16 4.02 -8.21 1.48
N PHE A 17 3.71 -8.30 2.77
CA PHE A 17 4.67 -8.79 3.77
C PHE A 17 5.08 -10.23 3.51
N LYS A 18 4.13 -11.09 3.16
CA LYS A 18 4.42 -12.48 2.78
C LYS A 18 5.37 -12.56 1.58
N GLU A 19 5.10 -11.77 0.54
CA GLU A 19 5.93 -11.74 -0.67
C GLU A 19 7.33 -11.15 -0.44
N PHE A 20 7.50 -10.20 0.48
CA PHE A 20 8.80 -9.54 0.73
C PHE A 20 9.64 -10.17 1.83
N LEU A 21 9.03 -10.78 2.86
CA LEU A 21 9.74 -11.22 4.07
C LEU A 21 9.72 -12.74 4.28
N VAL A 22 8.95 -13.50 3.49
CA VAL A 22 8.78 -14.95 3.67
C VAL A 22 8.37 -15.29 5.12
N ALA A 23 7.59 -14.41 5.74
CA ALA A 23 7.08 -14.55 7.10
C ALA A 23 5.56 -14.31 7.09
N ASP A 24 4.82 -15.12 7.85
CA ASP A 24 3.39 -14.91 8.04
C ASP A 24 3.20 -13.74 9.00
N LEU A 25 2.79 -12.58 8.47
CA LEU A 25 2.45 -11.41 9.26
C LEU A 25 1.08 -11.61 9.91
N ASP A 26 1.06 -11.78 11.23
CA ASP A 26 -0.17 -11.73 12.01
C ASP A 26 -0.51 -10.28 12.37
N LEU A 27 -1.45 -9.68 11.63
CA LEU A 27 -2.00 -8.35 11.97
C LEU A 27 -2.99 -8.39 13.14
N GLY A 28 -3.20 -9.57 13.74
CA GLY A 28 -4.17 -9.82 14.80
C GLY A 28 -5.61 -9.71 14.33
N THR A 29 -6.54 -10.05 15.22
CA THR A 29 -7.96 -9.74 15.05
C THR A 29 -8.18 -8.25 15.29
N ILE A 30 -7.85 -7.41 14.30
CA ILE A 30 -8.51 -6.11 14.15
C ILE A 30 -9.99 -6.43 14.04
N GLU A 31 -10.72 -6.36 15.17
CA GLU A 31 -12.09 -6.84 15.41
C GLU A 31 -12.75 -7.45 14.16
N SER A 32 -12.38 -8.68 13.85
CA SER A 32 -12.69 -9.32 12.55
C SER A 32 -14.17 -9.70 12.40
N ARG A 33 -15.02 -9.32 13.35
CA ARG A 33 -16.40 -9.81 13.39
C ARG A 33 -17.36 -9.06 12.47
N ASP A 34 -17.03 -7.85 11.98
CA ASP A 34 -17.99 -7.03 11.22
C ASP A 34 -17.44 -6.36 9.95
N LEU A 35 -16.22 -6.67 9.49
CA LEU A 35 -15.75 -6.09 8.23
C LEU A 35 -16.44 -6.74 7.02
N PRO A 36 -16.76 -5.95 5.98
CA PRO A 36 -17.29 -6.49 4.73
C PRO A 36 -16.25 -7.39 4.05
N PRO A 37 -16.69 -8.24 3.10
CA PRO A 37 -15.78 -8.96 2.23
C PRO A 37 -14.78 -8.01 1.58
N SER A 38 -13.50 -8.34 1.67
CA SER A 38 -12.44 -7.54 1.09
C SER A 38 -12.50 -7.57 -0.44
N PRO A 39 -12.39 -6.42 -1.13
CA PRO A 39 -12.31 -6.38 -2.59
C PRO A 39 -10.92 -6.74 -3.13
N PHE A 40 -9.97 -7.06 -2.23
CA PHE A 40 -8.59 -7.36 -2.60
C PHE A 40 -8.48 -8.58 -3.52
N THR A 41 -7.53 -8.51 -4.46
CA THR A 41 -7.08 -9.65 -5.25
C THR A 41 -5.56 -9.67 -5.30
N SER A 42 -4.96 -10.86 -5.45
CA SER A 42 -3.49 -10.99 -5.57
C SER A 42 -2.91 -10.19 -6.74
N THR A 43 -3.70 -9.98 -7.81
CA THR A 43 -3.35 -9.07 -8.91
C THR A 43 -3.10 -7.65 -8.43
N MET A 44 -3.97 -7.10 -7.58
CA MET A 44 -3.79 -5.75 -7.01
C MET A 44 -2.54 -5.69 -6.14
N GLY A 45 -2.32 -6.70 -5.28
CA GLY A 45 -1.11 -6.78 -4.47
C GLY A 45 0.17 -6.85 -5.32
N ARG A 46 0.15 -7.63 -6.40
CA ARG A 46 1.27 -7.72 -7.34
C ARG A 46 1.54 -6.41 -8.07
N ALA A 47 0.49 -5.67 -8.45
CA ALA A 47 0.63 -4.34 -9.06
C ALA A 47 1.34 -3.38 -8.10
N VAL A 48 0.89 -3.32 -6.83
CA VAL A 48 1.53 -2.50 -5.79
C VAL A 48 3.00 -2.88 -5.60
N ILE A 49 3.34 -4.17 -5.54
CA ILE A 49 4.74 -4.62 -5.42
C ILE A 49 5.60 -4.17 -6.61
N LEU A 50 5.11 -4.37 -7.84
CA LEU A 50 5.87 -4.01 -9.04
C LEU A 50 6.02 -2.49 -9.18
N TYR A 51 4.97 -1.73 -8.86
CA TYR A 51 5.04 -0.29 -8.81
C TYR A 51 6.05 0.18 -7.75
N SER A 52 6.01 -0.39 -6.54
CA SER A 52 7.00 -0.11 -5.50
C SER A 52 8.44 -0.34 -5.96
N ARG A 53 8.68 -1.37 -6.78
CA ARG A 53 10.01 -1.62 -7.36
C ARG A 53 10.41 -0.57 -8.39
N GLN A 54 9.48 -0.16 -9.25
CA GLN A 54 9.71 0.90 -10.24
C GLN A 54 10.11 2.22 -9.57
N ILE A 55 9.45 2.58 -8.48
CA ILE A 55 9.68 3.85 -7.76
C ILE A 55 10.56 3.69 -6.51
N TYR A 56 11.24 2.55 -6.34
CA TYR A 56 11.94 2.19 -5.10
C TYR A 56 12.92 3.25 -4.60
N LYS A 57 13.67 3.88 -5.50
CA LYS A 57 14.62 4.95 -5.15
C LYS A 57 13.93 6.14 -4.48
N TYR A 58 12.76 6.52 -4.97
CA TYR A 58 11.96 7.60 -4.39
C TYR A 58 11.35 7.17 -3.05
N LEU A 59 10.89 5.92 -2.94
CA LEU A 59 10.39 5.36 -1.69
C LEU A 59 11.45 5.40 -0.57
N CYS A 60 12.67 4.93 -0.85
CA CYS A 60 13.76 4.97 0.11
C CYS A 60 14.14 6.38 0.53
N PHE A 61 14.12 7.33 -0.41
CA PHE A 61 14.40 8.73 -0.10
C PHE A 61 13.36 9.33 0.83
N SER A 62 12.07 9.13 0.53
CA SER A 62 10.98 9.56 1.41
C SER A 62 11.07 8.87 2.77
N ALA A 63 11.38 7.57 2.80
CA ALA A 63 11.54 6.82 4.04
C ALA A 63 12.66 7.36 4.92
N ALA A 64 13.82 7.68 4.35
CA ALA A 64 14.94 8.26 5.10
C ALA A 64 14.56 9.58 5.79
N ILE A 65 13.67 10.37 5.18
CA ILE A 65 13.17 11.61 5.78
C ILE A 65 12.18 11.30 6.91
N TYR A 66 11.15 10.48 6.65
CA TYR A 66 10.02 10.33 7.57
C TYR A 66 10.19 9.25 8.64
N MET A 67 11.09 8.28 8.47
CA MET A 67 11.25 7.18 9.44
C MET A 67 11.68 7.67 10.82
N GLU A 68 12.59 8.64 10.90
CA GLU A 68 13.06 9.17 12.20
C GLU A 68 11.94 9.91 12.94
N HIS A 69 11.09 10.60 12.18
CA HIS A 69 9.88 11.27 12.63
C HIS A 69 8.87 10.26 13.20
N ILE A 70 8.51 9.25 12.40
CA ILE A 70 7.57 8.19 12.77
C ILE A 70 8.05 7.36 13.98
N ARG A 71 9.36 7.14 14.13
CA ARG A 71 9.93 6.43 15.29
C ARG A 71 9.75 7.19 16.60
N ARG A 72 9.77 8.52 16.55
CA ARG A 72 9.63 9.38 17.73
C ARG A 72 8.17 9.54 18.14
N ASP A 73 7.28 9.64 17.16
CA ASP A 73 5.85 9.66 17.39
C ASP A 73 5.12 8.88 16.30
N ALA A 74 4.56 7.73 16.67
CA ALA A 74 3.85 6.89 15.73
C ALA A 74 2.55 7.52 15.19
N ASN A 75 2.03 8.59 15.82
CA ASN A 75 0.91 9.36 15.28
C ASN A 75 1.33 10.15 14.02
N GLU A 76 2.62 10.42 13.83
CA GLU A 76 3.15 11.03 12.61
C GLU A 76 3.02 10.11 11.39
N PHE A 77 2.82 8.80 11.58
CA PHE A 77 2.56 7.88 10.48
C PHE A 77 1.26 8.19 9.73
N GLY A 78 0.19 8.52 10.47
CA GLY A 78 -1.08 8.95 9.87
C GLY A 78 -0.93 10.29 9.15
N GLN A 79 -0.13 11.21 9.68
CA GLN A 79 0.16 12.50 9.03
C GLN A 79 0.95 12.32 7.75
N PHE A 80 1.97 11.45 7.76
CA PHE A 80 2.72 11.06 6.56
C PHE A 80 1.79 10.54 5.47
N ALA A 81 0.88 9.63 5.80
CA ALA A 81 -0.06 9.08 4.84
C ALA A 81 -0.98 10.15 4.24
N GLN A 82 -1.38 11.16 5.05
CA GLN A 82 -2.15 12.29 4.55
C GLN A 82 -1.34 13.19 3.62
N ILE A 83 -0.08 13.50 3.96
CA ILE A 83 0.81 14.30 3.13
C ILE A 83 1.01 13.63 1.76
N ILE A 84 1.26 12.32 1.75
CA ILE A 84 1.43 11.55 0.51
C ILE A 84 0.16 11.61 -0.32
N ALA A 85 -1.02 11.41 0.28
CA ALA A 85 -2.25 11.51 -0.50
C ALA A 85 -2.53 12.92 -1.01
N ASP A 86 -2.32 13.96 -0.21
CA ASP A 86 -2.49 15.34 -0.67
C ASP A 86 -1.53 15.71 -1.81
N ALA A 87 -0.36 15.07 -1.88
CA ALA A 87 0.59 15.23 -2.98
C ALA A 87 0.28 14.36 -4.20
N LEU A 88 -0.52 13.28 -4.04
CA LEU A 88 -0.86 12.35 -5.11
C LEU A 88 -2.21 12.64 -5.77
N ILE A 89 -3.18 13.20 -5.04
CA ILE A 89 -4.54 13.43 -5.55
C ILE A 89 -4.47 14.39 -6.74
N GLU A 90 -4.59 13.81 -7.93
CA GLU A 90 -4.63 14.48 -9.22
C GLU A 90 -5.90 14.01 -9.95
N ASP A 91 -5.75 13.31 -11.08
CA ASP A 91 -6.84 12.91 -11.98
C ASP A 91 -6.97 11.38 -12.15
N ASN A 92 -6.12 10.56 -11.50
CA ASN A 92 -6.12 9.10 -11.71
C ASN A 92 -6.22 8.33 -10.38
N PRO A 93 -7.46 8.06 -9.91
CA PRO A 93 -7.67 7.45 -8.58
C PRO A 93 -7.06 6.04 -8.44
N PHE A 94 -6.91 5.31 -9.55
CA PHE A 94 -6.32 3.97 -9.53
C PHE A 94 -4.80 4.01 -9.38
N LEU A 95 -4.13 4.89 -10.12
CA LEU A 95 -2.69 5.09 -9.96
C LEU A 95 -2.37 5.69 -8.59
N GLU A 96 -3.19 6.63 -8.12
CA GLU A 96 -3.07 7.27 -6.81
C GLU A 96 -3.19 6.26 -5.67
N LEU A 97 -4.22 5.39 -5.70
CA LEU A 97 -4.36 4.33 -4.72
C LEU A 97 -3.16 3.37 -4.75
N THR A 98 -2.69 3.00 -5.96
CA THR A 98 -1.51 2.13 -6.13
C THR A 98 -0.28 2.78 -5.51
N ALA A 99 -0.02 4.05 -5.81
CA ALA A 99 1.13 4.79 -5.31
C ALA A 99 1.07 4.96 -3.79
N LEU A 100 -0.07 5.38 -3.25
CA LEU A 100 -0.30 5.51 -1.80
C LEU A 100 -0.01 4.18 -1.08
N CYS A 101 -0.57 3.08 -1.59
CA CYS A 101 -0.33 1.75 -1.06
C CYS A 101 1.17 1.38 -1.11
N SER A 102 1.85 1.66 -2.22
CA SER A 102 3.29 1.42 -2.36
C SER A 102 4.13 2.18 -1.35
N PHE A 103 3.83 3.47 -1.10
CA PHE A 103 4.50 4.26 -0.07
C PHE A 103 4.29 3.68 1.32
N ILE A 104 3.04 3.44 1.70
CA ILE A 104 2.68 2.95 3.04
C ILE A 104 3.27 1.56 3.29
N VAL A 105 3.10 0.62 2.36
CA VAL A 105 3.67 -0.74 2.47
C VAL A 105 5.18 -0.70 2.59
N ASN A 106 5.87 0.12 1.78
CA ASN A 106 7.32 0.20 1.84
C ASN A 106 7.82 0.75 3.18
N MET A 107 7.17 1.79 3.70
CA MET A 107 7.47 2.32 5.04
C MET A 107 7.29 1.27 6.13
N CYS A 108 6.17 0.54 6.12
CA CYS A 108 5.91 -0.53 7.07
C CYS A 108 6.97 -1.64 6.98
N LEU A 109 7.37 -2.04 5.77
CA LEU A 109 8.40 -3.07 5.57
C LEU A 109 9.78 -2.64 6.09
N LEU A 110 10.21 -1.40 5.79
CA LEU A 110 11.49 -0.87 6.26
C LEU A 110 11.51 -0.77 7.78
N MET A 111 10.41 -0.33 8.39
CA MET A 111 10.28 -0.23 9.84
C MET A 111 10.25 -1.59 10.53
N HIS A 112 9.52 -2.55 9.96
CA HIS A 112 9.46 -3.93 10.45
C HIS A 112 10.86 -4.57 10.50
N ARG A 113 11.69 -4.36 9.47
CA ARG A 113 13.08 -4.86 9.46
C ARG A 113 13.97 -4.21 10.51
N THR A 114 13.59 -3.03 10.99
CA THR A 114 14.27 -2.36 12.11
C THR A 114 13.67 -2.70 13.47
N GLY A 115 12.74 -3.68 13.53
CA GLY A 115 12.19 -4.24 14.76
C GLY A 115 10.85 -3.67 15.21
N ASP A 116 10.20 -2.79 14.43
CA ASP A 116 8.86 -2.28 14.76
C ASP A 116 7.78 -3.04 14.00
N GLU A 117 7.25 -4.09 14.63
CA GLU A 117 6.20 -4.94 14.06
C GLU A 117 4.80 -4.31 14.13
N THR A 118 4.62 -3.27 14.96
CA THR A 118 3.31 -2.65 15.21
C THR A 118 2.85 -1.75 14.07
N LEU A 119 3.78 -1.35 13.19
CA LEU A 119 3.52 -0.36 12.16
C LEU A 119 2.71 -0.90 10.99
N ALA A 120 2.68 -2.20 10.75
CA ALA A 120 1.91 -2.78 9.65
C ALA A 120 0.40 -2.56 9.86
N LEU A 121 -0.06 -2.70 11.11
CA LEU A 121 -1.43 -2.38 11.50
C LEU A 121 -1.77 -0.90 11.30
N LYS A 122 -0.85 0.00 11.70
CA LYS A 122 -0.98 1.45 11.45
C LYS A 122 -1.00 1.76 9.96
N GLY A 123 -0.26 0.99 9.16
CA GLY A 123 -0.33 0.94 7.70
C GLY A 123 -1.74 0.74 7.16
N CYS A 124 -2.42 -0.29 7.65
CA CYS A 124 -3.80 -0.58 7.24
C CYS A 124 -4.74 0.57 7.58
N TYR A 125 -4.66 1.10 8.80
CA TYR A 125 -5.47 2.24 9.21
C TYR A 125 -5.18 3.50 8.39
N ALA A 126 -3.92 3.76 8.08
CA ALA A 126 -3.53 4.90 7.26
C ALA A 126 -4.16 4.85 5.86
N ILE A 127 -4.09 3.69 5.17
CA ILE A 127 -4.75 3.50 3.87
C ILE A 127 -6.25 3.75 4.01
N ALA A 128 -6.90 3.13 4.99
CA ALA A 128 -8.35 3.23 5.19
C ALA A 128 -8.84 4.64 5.58
N THR A 129 -8.00 5.41 6.28
CA THR A 129 -8.29 6.80 6.66
C THR A 129 -8.15 7.76 5.49
N VAL A 130 -7.26 7.46 4.56
CA VAL A 130 -6.92 8.33 3.42
C VAL A 130 -7.80 8.03 2.20
N TYR A 131 -8.17 6.76 1.99
CA TYR A 131 -9.01 6.31 0.87
C TYR A 131 -10.29 7.13 0.64
N PRO A 132 -11.02 7.62 1.67
CA PRO A 132 -12.19 8.48 1.47
C PRO A 132 -11.95 9.71 0.58
N LYS A 133 -10.72 10.23 0.49
CA LYS A 133 -10.37 11.34 -0.41
C LYS A 133 -10.45 10.95 -1.90
N LEU A 134 -10.19 9.68 -2.19
CA LEU A 134 -10.19 9.10 -3.54
C LEU A 134 -11.55 8.45 -3.88
N LYS A 135 -12.35 8.12 -2.87
CA LYS A 135 -13.52 7.24 -3.01
C LYS A 135 -14.49 7.68 -4.10
N THR A 136 -14.80 8.97 -4.19
CA THR A 136 -15.78 9.48 -5.16
C THR A 136 -15.28 9.30 -6.60
N SER A 137 -14.05 9.72 -6.92
CA SER A 137 -13.47 9.55 -8.25
C SER A 137 -13.19 8.07 -8.56
N PHE A 138 -12.74 7.31 -7.57
CA PHE A 138 -12.50 5.87 -7.69
C PHE A 138 -13.76 5.11 -8.14
N TYR A 139 -14.90 5.38 -7.52
CA TYR A 139 -16.17 4.75 -7.89
C TYR A 139 -16.78 5.33 -9.17
N PHE A 140 -16.50 6.59 -9.51
CA PHE A 140 -16.85 7.16 -10.81
C PHE A 140 -16.14 6.42 -11.96
N GLU A 141 -14.89 6.02 -11.75
CA GLU A 141 -14.08 5.23 -12.70
C GLU A 141 -14.42 3.72 -12.69
N GLY A 142 -15.49 3.28 -12.01
CA GLY A 142 -15.94 1.88 -11.98
C GLY A 142 -15.42 1.06 -10.80
N GLY A 143 -14.80 1.69 -9.81
CA GLY A 143 -14.52 1.09 -8.50
C GLY A 143 -13.54 -0.08 -8.55
N TRP A 144 -13.73 -1.04 -7.64
CA TRP A 144 -12.79 -2.16 -7.42
C TRP A 144 -12.64 -3.10 -8.62
N GLU A 145 -13.70 -3.30 -9.40
CA GLU A 145 -13.66 -4.13 -10.60
C GLU A 145 -12.75 -3.50 -11.67
N ASN A 146 -12.91 -2.22 -11.95
CA ASN A 146 -12.04 -1.51 -12.88
C ASN A 146 -10.63 -1.33 -12.34
N TYR A 147 -10.46 -1.18 -11.02
CA TYR A 147 -9.15 -1.17 -10.39
C TYR A 147 -8.39 -2.50 -10.59
N HIS A 148 -9.08 -3.65 -10.51
CA HIS A 148 -8.49 -4.96 -10.82
C HIS A 148 -8.00 -5.03 -12.28
N ILE A 149 -8.82 -4.54 -13.22
CA ILE A 149 -8.47 -4.49 -14.65
C ILE A 149 -7.27 -3.57 -14.86
N PHE A 150 -7.29 -2.38 -14.27
CA PHE A 150 -6.18 -1.43 -14.27
C PHE A 150 -4.90 -2.09 -13.78
N CYS A 151 -4.94 -2.77 -12.62
CA CYS A 151 -3.79 -3.49 -12.07
C CYS A 151 -3.26 -4.55 -13.05
N SER A 152 -4.14 -5.30 -13.71
CA SER A 152 -3.76 -6.32 -14.70
C SER A 152 -3.00 -5.72 -15.88
N VAL A 153 -3.53 -4.63 -16.44
CA VAL A 153 -2.92 -3.89 -17.57
C VAL A 153 -1.61 -3.23 -17.13
N HIS A 154 -1.59 -2.63 -15.94
CA HIS A 154 -0.41 -1.97 -15.40
C HIS A 154 0.74 -2.95 -15.18
N ILE A 155 0.47 -4.14 -14.61
CA ILE A 155 1.46 -5.21 -14.50
C ILE A 155 2.01 -5.59 -15.87
N PHE A 156 1.14 -5.75 -16.88
CA PHE A 156 1.59 -6.06 -18.24
C PHE A 156 2.50 -4.96 -18.80
N SER A 157 2.14 -3.68 -18.64
CA SER A 157 2.94 -2.54 -19.06
C SER A 157 4.30 -2.47 -18.35
N LEU A 158 4.35 -2.69 -17.03
CA LEU A 158 5.62 -2.71 -16.30
C LEU A 158 6.52 -3.86 -16.77
N LYS A 159 5.91 -4.99 -17.14
CA LYS A 159 6.66 -6.13 -17.70
C LYS A 159 7.28 -5.82 -19.05
N THR A 160 6.54 -5.19 -19.95
CA THR A 160 7.05 -4.83 -21.29
C THR A 160 8.11 -3.74 -21.24
N GLN A 161 8.11 -2.89 -20.21
CA GLN A 161 9.15 -1.89 -19.97
C GLN A 161 10.46 -2.45 -19.41
N GLY A 162 10.60 -3.77 -19.26
CA GLY A 162 11.84 -4.40 -18.77
C GLY A 162 12.08 -4.26 -17.27
N ILE A 163 11.09 -3.82 -16.49
CA ILE A 163 11.18 -3.70 -15.02
C ILE A 163 11.22 -5.09 -14.33
N VAL A 164 11.22 -6.18 -15.10
CA VAL A 164 11.14 -7.57 -14.61
C VAL A 164 12.48 -8.29 -14.63
N GLU A 165 13.51 -7.76 -15.29
CA GLU A 165 14.85 -8.36 -15.25
C GLU A 165 15.74 -7.59 -14.27
N LEU A 166 15.41 -7.65 -12.99
CA LEU A 166 16.42 -7.56 -11.95
C LEU A 166 16.18 -8.70 -10.97
N GLU A 167 17.13 -9.62 -11.01
CA GLU A 167 17.35 -10.74 -10.12
C GLU A 167 17.02 -10.39 -8.67
N TYR A 168 16.67 -11.43 -7.91
CA TYR A 168 16.55 -11.54 -6.45
C TYR A 168 17.48 -10.60 -5.64
N TYR A 169 17.23 -9.29 -5.67
CA TYR A 169 17.55 -8.45 -4.55
C TYR A 169 16.49 -8.79 -3.53
N LYS A 170 16.88 -9.67 -2.59
CA LYS A 170 16.32 -9.62 -1.24
C LYS A 170 16.39 -8.15 -0.86
N ILE A 171 15.24 -7.46 -0.98
CA ILE A 171 15.06 -6.12 -0.42
C ILE A 171 15.48 -6.23 1.03
#